data_AF-A0A7W5DXQ0-F1
#
_entry.id   AF-A0A7W5DXQ0-F1
#
_cell.length_a   1.000
_cell.length_b   1.000
_cell.length_c   1.000
_cell.angle_alpha   90.00
_cell.angle_beta   90.00
_cell.angle_gamma   90.00
#
_symmetry.space_group_name_H-M   'P 1'
#
loop_
_entity.id
_entity.type
_entity.pdbx_description
1 polymer ?
#
loop_
_entity_poly.entity_id
_entity_poly.type
_entity_poly.pdbx_seq_one_letter_code
_entity_poly.pdbx_strand_id
1 'polypeptide(L)'
;MPRGSSKIRTARKKLGQSQLQLALNAGVGVRTLQLAEGGKDEVSDKTLKRIADALGLCLEDVCYHDEALSEDDFDKLPWSMSRFIRKRVAPSHEAFCRDEADTQAVLGLMRESWSVHLGNTTPEENEDIFFEADEQLNKHYFRYEKRYLDIWNKNPATLMLATHGDERRGASVVLPVTDDAYERFYNGEVSFMDLTEEDVLYESQNLVLDHAVEFCGTGNPAWYRFTESLSYSVFCQIAMLSIDPTADDFRMISFGASPLNIKRLFSIGFQDSGSTMPEFQYPICHFSVDQNEQSDGTYVQSTTTTHYAHLFKRFCKAPSRISAKRRILTHVLRAMQPAVKPMRHVATNSSDSHVA
;
A
#
# COMPACT_ATOMS: atom_id res chain seq x y z
N MET A 1 -20.49 2.08 6.14
CA MET A 1 -20.68 3.55 6.13
C MET A 1 -19.93 4.12 7.34
N PRO A 2 -19.45 5.38 7.34
CA PRO A 2 -18.66 5.92 8.45
C PRO A 2 -19.49 6.05 9.74
N ARG A 3 -18.83 6.07 10.90
CA ARG A 3 -19.47 6.38 12.18
C ARG A 3 -19.24 7.86 12.53
N GLY A 4 -20.11 8.46 13.33
CA GLY A 4 -19.94 9.85 13.77
C GLY A 4 -19.03 9.98 15.00
N SER A 5 -18.40 11.13 15.18
CA SER A 5 -17.41 11.35 16.24
C SER A 5 -17.99 11.89 17.55
N SER A 6 -17.35 11.56 18.68
CA SER A 6 -17.57 12.28 19.94
C SER A 6 -17.21 13.77 19.83
N LYS A 7 -16.34 14.14 18.86
CA LYS A 7 -16.01 15.55 18.52
C LYS A 7 -17.23 16.38 18.12
N ILE A 8 -18.27 15.76 17.52
CA ILE A 8 -19.54 16.42 17.18
C ILE A 8 -20.18 17.01 18.44
N ARG A 9 -20.25 16.21 19.51
CA ARG A 9 -20.83 16.62 20.80
C ARG A 9 -20.01 17.76 21.42
N THR A 10 -18.68 17.68 21.34
CA THR A 10 -17.77 18.68 21.87
C THR A 10 -17.91 20.02 21.14
N ALA A 11 -17.92 20.00 19.80
CA ALA A 11 -18.10 21.19 18.98
C ALA A 11 -19.47 21.84 19.19
N ARG A 12 -20.54 21.04 19.22
CA ARG A 12 -21.89 21.53 19.52
C ARG A 12 -21.95 22.24 20.88
N LYS A 13 -21.34 21.65 21.92
CA LYS A 13 -21.29 22.24 23.26
C LYS A 13 -20.47 23.54 23.28
N LYS A 14 -19.35 23.61 22.55
CA LYS A 14 -18.55 24.85 22.39
C LYS A 14 -19.34 25.98 21.75
N LEU A 15 -20.24 25.65 20.82
CA LEU A 15 -21.16 26.60 20.18
C LEU A 15 -22.42 26.88 21.01
N GLY A 16 -22.56 26.34 22.22
CA GLY A 16 -23.73 26.54 23.09
C GLY A 16 -25.04 25.94 22.56
N GLN A 17 -24.98 25.02 21.59
CA GLN A 17 -26.17 24.50 20.91
C GLN A 17 -26.76 23.27 21.62
N SER A 18 -28.10 23.17 21.62
CA SER A 18 -28.80 21.94 21.98
C SER A 18 -28.77 20.91 20.84
N GLN A 19 -28.99 19.63 21.14
CA GLN A 19 -29.07 18.59 20.09
C GLN A 19 -30.20 18.87 19.09
N LEU A 20 -31.33 19.41 19.55
CA LEU A 20 -32.43 19.80 18.69
C LEU A 20 -32.02 20.95 17.74
N GLN A 21 -31.31 21.95 18.26
CA GLN A 21 -30.86 23.10 17.48
C GLN A 21 -29.93 22.67 16.33
N LEU A 22 -28.93 21.84 16.63
CA LEU A 22 -28.00 21.34 15.63
C LEU A 22 -28.70 20.42 14.61
N ALA A 23 -29.61 19.56 15.06
CA ALA A 23 -30.36 18.67 14.17
C ALA A 23 -31.19 19.45 13.14
N LEU A 24 -31.84 20.54 13.57
CA LEU A 24 -32.57 21.44 12.69
C LEU A 24 -31.64 22.15 11.70
N ASN A 25 -30.50 22.68 12.17
CA ASN A 25 -29.53 23.38 11.32
C ASN A 25 -28.91 22.46 10.26
N ALA A 26 -28.58 21.22 10.62
CA ALA A 26 -28.07 20.21 9.69
C ALA A 26 -29.19 19.55 8.84
N GLY A 27 -30.46 19.78 9.19
CA GLY A 27 -31.65 19.15 8.60
C GLY A 27 -31.64 17.62 8.72
N VAL A 28 -31.19 17.10 9.86
CA VAL A 28 -31.13 15.66 10.18
C VAL A 28 -32.07 15.35 11.34
N GLY A 29 -32.49 14.08 11.48
CA GLY A 29 -33.28 13.67 12.64
C GLY A 29 -32.46 13.74 13.94
N VAL A 30 -33.07 14.17 15.05
CA VAL A 30 -32.42 14.24 16.37
C VAL A 30 -31.85 12.89 16.79
N ARG A 31 -32.57 11.80 16.51
CA ARG A 31 -32.08 10.44 16.76
C ARG A 31 -30.84 10.12 15.93
N THR A 32 -30.79 10.52 14.67
CA THR A 32 -29.62 10.35 13.80
C THR A 32 -28.43 11.16 14.29
N LEU A 33 -28.66 12.38 14.81
CA LEU A 33 -27.61 13.18 15.44
C LEU A 33 -27.09 12.52 16.73
N GLN A 34 -27.96 11.95 17.56
CA GLN A 34 -27.54 11.22 18.76
C GLN A 34 -26.68 9.99 18.42
N LEU A 35 -27.04 9.26 17.37
CA LEU A 35 -26.24 8.16 16.84
C LEU A 35 -24.87 8.65 16.35
N ALA A 36 -24.85 9.76 15.59
CA ALA A 36 -23.61 10.37 15.12
C ALA A 36 -22.73 10.85 16.29
N GLU A 37 -23.29 11.50 17.32
CA GLU A 37 -22.52 11.91 18.51
C GLU A 37 -22.04 10.72 19.36
N GLY A 38 -22.70 9.57 19.25
CA GLY A 38 -22.39 8.38 20.01
C GLY A 38 -21.28 7.52 19.40
N GLY A 39 -21.06 7.64 18.07
CA GLY A 39 -20.02 6.91 17.33
C GLY A 39 -20.12 5.39 17.31
N LYS A 40 -21.23 4.83 17.79
CA LYS A 40 -21.46 3.38 17.85
C LYS A 40 -22.08 2.82 16.56
N ASP A 41 -22.88 3.62 15.87
CA ASP A 41 -23.66 3.19 14.70
C ASP A 41 -23.22 3.91 13.42
N GLU A 42 -23.35 3.21 12.30
CA GLU A 42 -23.02 3.76 10.98
C GLU A 42 -24.03 4.84 10.56
N VAL A 43 -23.51 5.93 9.99
CA VAL A 43 -24.27 7.07 9.48
C VAL A 43 -23.81 7.37 8.05
N SER A 44 -24.72 7.74 7.16
CA SER A 44 -24.33 8.01 5.77
C SER A 44 -23.39 9.23 5.64
N ASP A 45 -22.43 9.18 4.71
CA ASP A 45 -21.51 10.29 4.41
C ASP A 45 -22.25 11.61 4.17
N LYS A 46 -23.39 11.55 3.46
CA LYS A 46 -24.24 12.72 3.17
C LYS A 46 -24.81 13.34 4.45
N THR A 47 -25.16 12.51 5.43
CA THR A 47 -25.68 12.96 6.73
C THR A 47 -24.56 13.57 7.57
N LEU A 48 -23.38 12.93 7.64
CA LEU A 48 -22.24 13.48 8.39
C LEU A 48 -21.74 14.79 7.79
N LYS A 49 -21.72 14.92 6.45
CA LYS A 49 -21.33 16.17 5.79
C LYS A 49 -22.25 17.33 6.19
N ARG A 50 -23.55 17.12 6.21
CA ARG A 50 -24.52 18.14 6.66
C ARG A 50 -24.34 18.53 8.12
N ILE A 51 -23.93 17.59 8.98
CA ILE A 51 -23.61 17.86 10.39
C ILE A 51 -22.30 18.65 10.51
N ALA A 52 -21.28 18.32 9.68
CA ALA A 52 -20.02 19.04 9.61
C ALA A 52 -20.22 20.51 9.18
N ASP A 53 -20.96 20.71 8.09
CA ASP A 53 -21.28 22.02 7.53
C ASP A 53 -21.99 22.89 8.59
N ALA A 54 -22.94 22.32 9.33
CA ALA A 54 -23.68 23.02 10.38
C ALA A 54 -22.84 23.37 11.63
N LEU A 55 -21.70 22.72 11.82
CA LEU A 55 -20.75 22.97 12.90
C LEU A 55 -19.54 23.81 12.46
N GLY A 56 -19.43 24.13 11.17
CA GLY A 56 -18.24 24.77 10.61
C GLY A 56 -16.99 23.89 10.69
N LEU A 57 -17.17 22.57 10.63
CA LEU A 57 -16.10 21.58 10.69
C LEU A 57 -15.92 20.89 9.33
N CYS A 58 -14.75 20.32 9.10
CA CYS A 58 -14.52 19.41 7.99
C CYS A 58 -15.21 18.06 8.25
N LEU A 59 -15.55 17.32 7.18
CA LEU A 59 -16.19 16.00 7.30
C LEU A 59 -15.34 15.03 8.15
N GLU A 60 -14.02 15.18 8.07
CA GLU A 60 -13.01 14.40 8.79
C GLU A 60 -13.16 14.59 10.32
N ASP A 61 -13.47 15.78 10.81
CA ASP A 61 -13.58 16.05 12.25
C ASP A 61 -14.84 15.45 12.88
N VAL A 62 -15.90 15.29 12.07
CA VAL A 62 -17.17 14.71 12.53
C VAL A 62 -17.24 13.20 12.30
N CYS A 63 -16.29 12.59 11.61
CA CYS A 63 -16.17 11.14 11.53
C CYS A 63 -15.45 10.59 12.77
N TYR A 64 -15.96 9.49 13.32
CA TYR A 64 -15.24 8.74 14.34
C TYR A 64 -13.93 8.25 13.74
N HIS A 65 -12.84 8.56 14.42
CA HIS A 65 -11.57 7.87 14.23
C HIS A 65 -11.47 6.92 15.41
N ASP A 66 -11.37 5.61 15.14
CA ASP A 66 -10.83 4.70 16.16
C ASP A 66 -9.51 5.31 16.60
N GLU A 67 -9.35 5.56 17.90
CA GLU A 67 -8.07 5.96 18.47
C GLU A 67 -7.11 4.80 18.21
N ALA A 68 -6.36 4.87 17.11
CA ALA A 68 -5.41 3.85 16.71
C ALA A 68 -4.08 4.51 16.38
N LEU A 69 -3.30 4.76 17.43
CA LEU A 69 -1.88 4.40 17.42
C LEU A 69 -1.67 3.03 18.11
N SER A 70 -2.72 2.24 18.32
CA SER A 70 -2.64 0.91 18.97
C SER A 70 -3.19 -0.26 18.15
N GLU A 71 -3.84 -0.05 17.00
CA GLU A 71 -4.33 -1.14 16.14
C GLU A 71 -3.85 -0.93 14.70
N ASP A 72 -2.78 -1.63 14.32
CA ASP A 72 -2.31 -1.74 12.94
C ASP A 72 -3.32 -2.57 12.12
N ASP A 73 -4.36 -1.95 11.54
CA ASP A 73 -5.31 -2.67 10.64
C ASP A 73 -4.78 -2.84 9.21
N PHE A 74 -3.46 -2.89 9.01
CA PHE A 74 -2.91 -3.35 7.73
C PHE A 74 -3.51 -4.73 7.37
N ASP A 75 -3.80 -5.54 8.37
CA ASP A 75 -4.48 -6.84 8.26
C ASP A 75 -5.87 -6.73 7.58
N LYS A 76 -6.55 -5.57 7.61
CA LYS A 76 -7.85 -5.33 6.97
C LYS A 76 -7.74 -4.96 5.47
N LEU A 77 -6.52 -4.92 4.91
CA LEU A 77 -6.20 -4.64 3.48
C LEU A 77 -7.18 -5.23 2.44
N PRO A 78 -7.66 -6.48 2.59
CA PRO A 78 -8.47 -7.10 1.54
C PRO A 78 -9.82 -6.38 1.33
N TRP A 79 -10.32 -5.68 2.35
CA TRP A 79 -11.62 -5.00 2.30
C TRP A 79 -11.54 -3.61 1.63
N SER A 80 -10.45 -2.86 1.83
CA SER A 80 -10.25 -1.52 1.25
C SER A 80 -10.13 -1.57 -0.28
N MET A 81 -9.40 -2.55 -0.81
CA MET A 81 -9.19 -2.74 -2.25
C MET A 81 -10.52 -2.90 -3.02
N SER A 82 -11.48 -3.64 -2.46
CA SER A 82 -12.75 -3.93 -3.13
C SER A 82 -13.65 -2.70 -3.34
N ARG A 83 -13.47 -1.64 -2.53
CA ARG A 83 -14.24 -0.38 -2.63
C ARG A 83 -13.53 0.64 -3.52
N PHE A 84 -12.20 0.65 -3.51
CA PHE A 84 -11.38 1.59 -4.28
C PHE A 84 -11.29 1.21 -5.76
N ILE A 85 -11.06 -0.08 -6.07
CA ILE A 85 -10.90 -0.56 -7.44
C ILE A 85 -12.21 -0.45 -8.26
N ARG A 86 -13.37 -0.43 -7.60
CA ARG A 86 -14.66 -0.18 -8.27
C ARG A 86 -14.81 1.24 -8.81
N LYS A 87 -14.00 2.21 -8.35
CA LYS A 87 -14.14 3.64 -8.71
C LYS A 87 -12.97 4.18 -9.54
N ARG A 88 -11.79 3.56 -9.51
CA ARG A 88 -10.60 3.98 -10.25
C ARG A 88 -9.99 2.75 -10.92
N VAL A 89 -10.08 2.69 -12.24
CA VAL A 89 -9.59 1.55 -13.04
C VAL A 89 -8.12 1.72 -13.42
N ALA A 90 -7.65 2.96 -13.56
CA ALA A 90 -6.25 3.29 -13.83
C ALA A 90 -5.75 4.38 -12.87
N PRO A 91 -4.46 4.38 -12.52
CA PRO A 91 -3.86 5.49 -11.79
C PRO A 91 -3.90 6.78 -12.62
N SER A 92 -4.05 7.92 -11.95
CA SER A 92 -4.00 9.22 -12.63
C SER A 92 -2.55 9.65 -12.87
N HIS A 93 -2.33 10.66 -13.71
CA HIS A 93 -0.97 11.14 -14.02
C HIS A 93 -0.26 11.68 -12.76
N GLU A 94 -1.01 12.22 -11.79
CA GLU A 94 -0.50 12.73 -10.52
C GLU A 94 0.03 11.62 -9.59
N ALA A 95 -0.27 10.35 -9.89
CA ALA A 95 0.27 9.20 -9.18
C ALA A 95 1.72 8.88 -9.59
N PHE A 96 2.30 9.60 -10.54
CA PHE A 96 3.68 9.42 -11.00
C PHE A 96 4.51 10.68 -10.77
N CYS A 97 5.81 10.52 -10.60
CA CYS A 97 6.76 11.63 -10.60
C CYS A 97 6.83 12.27 -11.99
N ARG A 98 6.95 13.60 -12.02
CA ARG A 98 6.94 14.39 -13.27
C ARG A 98 8.29 14.41 -13.97
N ASP A 99 9.35 14.52 -13.19
CA ASP A 99 10.72 14.69 -13.66
C ASP A 99 11.70 14.23 -12.56
N GLU A 100 13.00 14.26 -12.86
CA GLU A 100 14.04 13.82 -11.95
C GLU A 100 14.07 14.61 -10.62
N ALA A 101 13.81 15.92 -10.68
CA ALA A 101 13.78 16.76 -9.48
C ALA A 101 12.59 16.42 -8.57
N ASP A 102 11.42 16.15 -9.17
CA ASP A 102 10.24 15.65 -8.48
C ASP A 102 10.50 14.28 -7.83
N THR A 103 11.21 13.40 -8.54
CA THR A 103 11.62 12.09 -8.03
C THR A 103 12.58 12.22 -6.86
N GLN A 104 13.63 13.04 -6.97
CA GLN A 104 14.57 13.32 -5.87
C GLN A 104 13.85 13.81 -4.61
N ALA A 105 12.91 14.75 -4.76
CA ALA A 105 12.12 15.25 -3.64
C ALA A 105 11.29 14.13 -2.97
N VAL A 106 10.71 13.24 -3.77
CA VAL A 106 9.97 12.08 -3.27
C VAL A 106 10.88 11.08 -2.54
N LEU A 107 12.07 10.80 -3.06
CA LEU A 107 13.03 9.90 -2.40
C LEU A 107 13.50 10.45 -1.05
N GLY A 108 13.72 11.77 -0.96
CA GLY A 108 13.99 12.44 0.31
C GLY A 108 12.86 12.24 1.32
N LEU A 109 11.60 12.44 0.89
CA LEU A 109 10.42 12.22 1.74
C LEU A 109 10.27 10.75 2.16
N MET A 110 10.54 9.80 1.26
CA MET A 110 10.53 8.37 1.58
C MET A 110 11.54 8.05 2.69
N ARG A 111 12.77 8.57 2.57
CA ARG A 111 13.84 8.33 3.53
C ARG A 111 13.54 8.96 4.90
N GLU A 112 13.11 10.22 4.92
CA GLU A 112 12.71 10.92 6.15
C GLU A 112 11.59 10.14 6.85
N SER A 113 10.59 9.72 6.09
CA SER A 113 9.43 9.04 6.65
C SER A 113 9.77 7.68 7.22
N TRP A 114 10.65 6.92 6.57
CA TRP A 114 11.20 5.68 7.13
C TRP A 114 11.76 5.92 8.53
N SER A 115 12.66 6.90 8.68
CA SER A 115 13.34 7.16 9.96
C SER A 115 12.34 7.52 11.07
N VAL A 116 11.32 8.31 10.74
CA VAL A 116 10.24 8.66 11.67
C VAL A 116 9.40 7.43 12.06
N HIS A 117 9.02 6.58 11.10
CA HIS A 117 8.24 5.37 11.39
C HIS A 117 9.02 4.40 12.28
N LEU A 118 10.33 4.26 12.04
CA LEU A 118 11.19 3.46 12.89
C LEU A 118 11.26 4.02 14.32
N GLY A 119 11.46 5.34 14.47
CA GLY A 119 11.48 6.01 15.78
C GLY A 119 10.16 5.95 16.57
N ASN A 120 9.03 5.72 15.89
CA ASN A 120 7.72 5.51 16.52
C ASN A 120 7.47 4.05 16.95
N THR A 121 8.35 3.12 16.59
CA THR A 121 8.26 1.72 17.04
C THR A 121 8.76 1.65 18.49
N THR A 122 8.04 0.93 19.36
CA THR A 122 8.43 0.81 20.78
C THR A 122 9.59 -0.18 20.87
N PRO A 123 10.78 0.20 21.38
CA PRO A 123 11.93 -0.70 21.43
C PRO A 123 11.66 -1.91 22.32
N GLU A 124 11.43 -3.09 21.73
CA GLU A 124 11.59 -4.37 22.41
C GLU A 124 13.07 -4.81 22.41
N GLU A 125 13.46 -5.70 23.32
CA GLU A 125 14.82 -6.26 23.37
C GLU A 125 15.13 -6.94 22.01
N ASN A 126 16.24 -6.55 21.36
CA ASN A 126 16.72 -6.91 20.00
C ASN A 126 16.42 -5.91 18.84
N GLU A 127 15.95 -4.69 19.12
CA GLU A 127 15.69 -3.68 18.06
C GLU A 127 16.90 -2.84 17.62
N ASP A 128 18.06 -2.99 18.25
CA ASP A 128 19.29 -2.25 17.92
C ASP A 128 19.68 -2.40 16.44
N ILE A 129 19.42 -3.56 15.83
CA ILE A 129 19.76 -3.84 14.43
C ILE A 129 19.05 -2.92 13.43
N PHE A 130 17.80 -2.51 13.70
CA PHE A 130 17.04 -1.68 12.77
C PHE A 130 17.53 -0.23 12.79
N PHE A 131 17.86 0.28 13.99
CA PHE A 131 18.43 1.61 14.16
C PHE A 131 19.87 1.69 13.62
N GLU A 132 20.67 0.65 13.83
CA GLU A 132 22.01 0.55 13.23
C GLU A 132 21.93 0.55 11.70
N ALA A 133 21.02 -0.24 11.13
CA ALA A 133 20.81 -0.27 9.68
C ALA A 133 20.29 1.08 9.12
N ASP A 134 19.42 1.78 9.86
CA ASP A 134 18.98 3.14 9.52
C ASP A 134 20.16 4.14 9.50
N GLU A 135 21.07 4.04 10.47
CA GLU A 135 22.30 4.84 10.50
C GLU A 135 23.22 4.54 9.31
N GLN A 136 23.38 3.27 8.94
CA GLN A 136 24.16 2.88 7.76
C GLN A 136 23.54 3.42 6.46
N LEU A 137 22.22 3.32 6.31
CA LEU A 137 21.52 3.90 5.16
C LEU A 137 21.73 5.42 5.07
N ASN A 138 21.78 6.13 6.20
CA ASN A 138 22.09 7.57 6.21
C ASN A 138 23.52 7.87 5.75
N LYS A 139 24.50 7.04 6.12
CA LYS A 139 25.89 7.15 5.62
C LYS A 139 25.97 6.93 4.11
N HIS A 140 25.05 6.12 3.56
CA HIS A 140 24.97 5.79 2.15
C HIS A 140 23.82 6.48 1.39
N TYR A 141 23.34 7.64 1.88
CA TYR A 141 22.18 8.33 1.28
C TYR A 141 22.36 8.63 -0.22
N PHE A 142 23.54 9.08 -0.65
CA PHE A 142 23.79 9.35 -2.07
C PHE A 142 23.66 8.08 -2.94
N ARG A 143 24.09 6.93 -2.41
CA ARG A 143 23.91 5.62 -3.07
C ARG A 143 22.44 5.23 -3.14
N TYR A 144 21.69 5.46 -2.05
CA TYR A 144 20.25 5.23 -1.98
C TYR A 144 19.52 6.04 -3.05
N GLU A 145 19.73 7.35 -3.06
CA GLU A 145 19.08 8.27 -4.01
C GLU A 145 19.43 7.93 -5.46
N LYS A 146 20.74 7.75 -5.75
CA LYS A 146 21.20 7.40 -7.09
C LYS A 146 20.54 6.11 -7.60
N ARG A 147 20.52 5.05 -6.79
CA ARG A 147 19.90 3.77 -7.16
C ARG A 147 18.45 3.95 -7.59
N TYR A 148 17.64 4.62 -6.79
CA TYR A 148 16.23 4.80 -7.14
C TYR A 148 16.03 5.70 -8.35
N LEU A 149 16.87 6.71 -8.56
CA LEU A 149 16.81 7.54 -9.75
C LEU A 149 17.16 6.75 -11.01
N ASP A 150 18.21 5.94 -10.98
CA ASP A 150 18.61 5.11 -12.13
C ASP A 150 17.51 4.08 -12.48
N ILE A 151 16.92 3.43 -11.47
CA ILE A 151 15.79 2.52 -11.63
C ILE A 151 14.56 3.24 -12.21
N TRP A 152 14.21 4.40 -11.65
CA TRP A 152 13.06 5.19 -12.10
C TRP A 152 13.26 5.69 -13.54
N ASN A 153 14.47 6.13 -13.91
CA ASN A 153 14.81 6.55 -15.26
C ASN A 153 14.62 5.40 -16.28
N LYS A 154 14.97 4.17 -15.90
CA LYS A 154 14.73 2.98 -16.75
C LYS A 154 13.24 2.63 -16.84
N ASN A 155 12.56 2.60 -15.71
CA ASN A 155 11.14 2.23 -15.62
C ASN A 155 10.40 3.10 -14.60
N PRO A 156 9.76 4.21 -15.02
CA PRO A 156 9.08 5.15 -14.12
C PRO A 156 7.92 4.54 -13.35
N ALA A 157 7.34 3.44 -13.83
CA ALA A 157 6.24 2.74 -13.16
C ALA A 157 6.66 2.01 -11.88
N THR A 158 7.97 1.84 -11.66
CA THR A 158 8.53 1.25 -10.44
C THR A 158 8.28 2.09 -9.20
N LEU A 159 8.06 3.40 -9.34
CA LEU A 159 7.75 4.30 -8.23
C LEU A 159 6.39 4.96 -8.46
N MET A 160 5.47 4.78 -7.51
CA MET A 160 4.10 5.28 -7.60
C MET A 160 3.71 6.00 -6.30
N LEU A 161 3.01 7.12 -6.45
CA LEU A 161 2.57 7.97 -5.36
C LEU A 161 1.17 7.57 -4.89
N ALA A 162 0.99 7.53 -3.57
CA ALA A 162 -0.30 7.39 -2.94
C ALA A 162 -0.93 8.78 -2.78
N THR A 163 -1.97 9.08 -3.56
CA THR A 163 -2.61 10.41 -3.59
C THR A 163 -4.00 10.41 -2.94
N HIS A 164 -4.34 11.47 -2.22
CA HIS A 164 -5.72 11.77 -1.78
C HIS A 164 -6.11 13.18 -2.20
N GLY A 165 -7.03 13.30 -3.17
CA GLY A 165 -7.21 14.56 -3.88
C GLY A 165 -5.92 14.93 -4.62
N ASP A 166 -5.46 16.16 -4.43
CA ASP A 166 -4.22 16.68 -5.03
C ASP A 166 -2.98 16.48 -4.14
N GLU A 167 -3.15 15.89 -2.95
CA GLU A 167 -2.06 15.73 -1.99
C GLU A 167 -1.38 14.37 -2.12
N ARG A 168 -0.05 14.38 -2.09
CA ARG A 168 0.82 13.20 -2.03
C ARG A 168 1.02 12.80 -0.58
N ARG A 169 0.70 11.55 -0.26
CA ARG A 169 0.55 11.06 1.11
C ARG A 169 1.43 9.85 1.43
N GLY A 170 2.09 9.31 0.42
CA GLY A 170 3.04 8.21 0.52
C GLY A 170 3.54 7.82 -0.86
N ALA A 171 4.41 6.83 -0.89
CA ALA A 171 4.94 6.25 -2.11
C ALA A 171 5.14 4.75 -1.95
N SER A 172 5.04 4.03 -3.06
CA SER A 172 5.41 2.62 -3.16
C SER A 172 6.43 2.42 -4.27
N VAL A 173 7.39 1.53 -4.01
CA VAL A 173 8.37 1.08 -4.99
C VAL A 173 8.24 -0.42 -5.16
N VAL A 174 8.02 -0.85 -6.41
CA VAL A 174 7.90 -2.25 -6.81
C VAL A 174 8.81 -2.47 -8.01
N LEU A 175 9.67 -3.49 -7.92
CA LEU A 175 10.67 -3.77 -8.95
C LEU A 175 10.32 -5.07 -9.66
N PRO A 176 10.00 -5.05 -10.96
CA PRO A 176 9.97 -6.27 -11.77
C PRO A 176 11.42 -6.66 -12.08
N VAL A 177 11.91 -7.75 -11.49
CA VAL A 177 13.32 -8.13 -11.57
C VAL A 177 13.54 -9.35 -12.45
N THR A 178 14.78 -9.54 -12.92
CA THR A 178 15.20 -10.78 -13.58
C THR A 178 15.09 -11.98 -12.63
N ASP A 179 15.09 -13.20 -13.19
CA ASP A 179 15.17 -14.43 -12.37
C ASP A 179 16.44 -14.45 -11.51
N ASP A 180 17.59 -14.10 -12.10
CA ASP A 180 18.88 -14.06 -11.40
C ASP A 180 18.86 -13.09 -10.21
N ALA A 181 18.35 -11.88 -10.40
CA ALA A 181 18.23 -10.90 -9.34
C ALA A 181 17.27 -11.35 -8.23
N TYR A 182 16.17 -12.02 -8.59
CA TYR A 182 15.25 -12.58 -7.61
C TYR A 182 15.92 -13.66 -6.75
N GLU A 183 16.62 -14.61 -7.36
CA GLU A 183 17.29 -15.71 -6.65
C GLU A 183 18.42 -15.19 -5.74
N ARG A 184 19.28 -14.30 -6.26
CA ARG A 184 20.34 -13.67 -5.44
C ARG A 184 19.76 -12.98 -4.21
N PHE A 185 18.66 -12.25 -4.39
CA PHE A 185 17.99 -11.56 -3.30
C PHE A 185 17.35 -12.56 -2.33
N TYR A 186 16.62 -13.56 -2.81
CA TYR A 186 16.00 -14.62 -2.00
C TYR A 186 17.03 -15.37 -1.13
N ASN A 187 18.21 -15.66 -1.68
CA ASN A 187 19.29 -16.36 -0.99
C ASN A 187 20.07 -15.47 -0.01
N GLY A 188 19.77 -14.17 0.08
CA GLY A 188 20.52 -13.24 0.92
C GLY A 188 21.94 -12.96 0.41
N GLU A 189 22.18 -13.12 -0.90
CA GLU A 189 23.48 -12.83 -1.52
C GLU A 189 23.66 -11.33 -1.78
N VAL A 190 22.55 -10.60 -1.92
CA VAL A 190 22.50 -9.16 -2.19
C VAL A 190 21.48 -8.45 -1.30
N SER A 191 21.74 -7.19 -0.99
CA SER A 191 20.79 -6.28 -0.33
C SER A 191 19.86 -5.63 -1.35
N PHE A 192 18.78 -5.01 -0.88
CA PHE A 192 17.95 -4.16 -1.75
C PHE A 192 18.79 -3.07 -2.42
N MET A 193 19.76 -2.50 -1.72
CA MET A 193 20.70 -1.47 -2.23
C MET A 193 21.63 -1.96 -3.34
N ASP A 194 21.75 -3.27 -3.56
CA ASP A 194 22.59 -3.88 -4.58
C ASP A 194 21.81 -4.22 -5.87
N LEU A 195 20.47 -4.24 -5.81
CA LEU A 195 19.63 -4.37 -7.01
C LEU A 195 19.68 -3.05 -7.80
N THR A 196 20.18 -3.11 -9.03
CA THR A 196 20.38 -1.91 -9.87
C THR A 196 19.35 -1.81 -10.98
N GLU A 197 19.43 -0.77 -11.79
CA GLU A 197 18.64 -0.65 -13.02
C GLU A 197 18.88 -1.81 -13.99
N GLU A 198 20.05 -2.47 -13.98
CA GLU A 198 20.33 -3.62 -14.86
C GLU A 198 19.47 -4.83 -14.51
N ASP A 199 19.17 -5.02 -13.22
CA ASP A 199 18.33 -6.09 -12.70
C ASP A 199 16.83 -5.89 -12.95
N VAL A 200 16.42 -4.66 -13.28
CA VAL A 200 15.01 -4.26 -13.41
C VAL A 200 14.54 -4.38 -14.86
N LEU A 201 13.39 -5.03 -15.07
CA LEU A 201 12.70 -5.16 -16.36
C LEU A 201 11.58 -4.12 -16.50
N TYR A 202 10.89 -4.12 -17.65
CA TYR A 202 9.62 -3.38 -17.76
C TYR A 202 8.47 -4.15 -17.09
N GLU A 203 8.50 -5.48 -17.24
CA GLU A 203 7.54 -6.41 -16.66
C GLU A 203 8.27 -7.72 -16.28
N SER A 204 7.84 -8.40 -15.22
CA SER A 204 8.42 -9.69 -14.80
C SER A 204 7.38 -10.55 -14.07
N GLN A 205 7.58 -11.87 -13.99
CA GLN A 205 6.83 -12.69 -13.03
C GLN A 205 7.41 -12.63 -11.62
N ASN A 206 8.59 -12.03 -11.45
CA ASN A 206 9.26 -11.85 -10.18
C ASN A 206 9.21 -10.38 -9.77
N LEU A 207 8.50 -10.08 -8.69
CA LEU A 207 8.46 -8.72 -8.15
C LEU A 207 9.17 -8.64 -6.80
N VAL A 208 9.96 -7.59 -6.61
CA VAL A 208 10.41 -7.14 -5.29
C VAL A 208 9.48 -6.01 -4.84
N LEU A 209 8.76 -6.21 -3.73
CA LEU A 209 8.06 -5.13 -3.05
C LEU A 209 9.09 -4.42 -2.17
N ASP A 210 9.74 -3.41 -2.75
CA ASP A 210 10.91 -2.75 -2.17
C ASP A 210 10.48 -1.79 -1.05
N HIS A 211 9.56 -0.86 -1.35
CA HIS A 211 9.08 0.12 -0.37
C HIS A 211 7.55 0.30 -0.44
N ALA A 212 6.94 0.56 0.70
CA ALA A 212 5.61 1.13 0.82
C ALA A 212 5.59 2.02 2.07
N VAL A 213 5.70 3.33 1.88
CA VAL A 213 5.91 4.29 2.97
C VAL A 213 4.90 5.43 2.93
N GLU A 214 4.39 5.78 4.10
CA GLU A 214 3.51 6.93 4.31
C GLU A 214 4.36 8.17 4.59
N PHE A 215 4.05 9.31 3.95
CA PHE A 215 4.81 10.54 4.18
C PHE A 215 4.44 11.20 5.51
N CYS A 216 5.47 11.47 6.32
CA CYS A 216 5.34 12.19 7.57
C CYS A 216 4.90 13.64 7.36
N GLY A 217 4.32 14.26 8.40
CA GLY A 217 3.96 15.68 8.38
C GLY A 217 2.78 16.06 7.47
N THR A 218 2.16 15.11 6.76
CA THR A 218 1.02 15.41 5.86
C THR A 218 -0.27 15.77 6.63
N GLY A 219 -0.28 15.72 7.96
CA GLY A 219 -1.46 15.90 8.81
C GLY A 219 -2.17 14.57 9.07
N ASN A 220 -3.19 14.58 9.93
CA ASN A 220 -3.83 13.39 10.49
C ASN A 220 -5.21 13.06 9.85
N PRO A 221 -5.37 12.89 8.53
CA PRO A 221 -6.55 12.21 8.00
C PRO A 221 -6.69 10.82 8.57
N ALA A 222 -7.91 10.31 8.51
CA ALA A 222 -8.22 9.00 9.06
C ALA A 222 -7.30 7.96 8.40
N TRP A 223 -6.39 7.41 9.21
CA TRP A 223 -5.33 6.47 8.84
C TRP A 223 -5.77 5.40 7.83
N TYR A 224 -7.01 4.90 7.94
CA TYR A 224 -7.56 3.93 7.00
C TYR A 224 -7.50 4.42 5.55
N ARG A 225 -7.83 5.69 5.26
CA ARG A 225 -7.83 6.27 3.91
C ARG A 225 -6.44 6.31 3.27
N PHE A 226 -5.39 6.40 4.08
CA PHE A 226 -3.99 6.37 3.63
C PHE A 226 -3.53 4.96 3.34
N THR A 227 -3.82 4.05 4.26
CA THR A 227 -3.57 2.63 4.03
C THR A 227 -4.33 2.16 2.79
N GLU A 228 -5.55 2.67 2.51
CA GLU A 228 -6.28 2.35 1.26
C GLU A 228 -5.55 2.87 0.01
N SER A 229 -5.06 4.11 0.00
CA SER A 229 -4.40 4.69 -1.19
C SER A 229 -3.04 4.05 -1.46
N LEU A 230 -2.25 3.79 -0.41
CA LEU A 230 -0.96 3.11 -0.52
C LEU A 230 -1.13 1.65 -0.96
N SER A 231 -2.10 0.94 -0.39
CA SER A 231 -2.45 -0.43 -0.83
C SER A 231 -2.92 -0.46 -2.29
N TYR A 232 -3.70 0.55 -2.70
CA TYR A 232 -4.10 0.70 -4.10
C TYR A 232 -2.89 0.90 -5.01
N SER A 233 -1.93 1.75 -4.63
CA SER A 233 -0.71 1.97 -5.42
C SER A 233 0.11 0.68 -5.59
N VAL A 234 0.34 -0.06 -4.50
CA VAL A 234 1.03 -1.36 -4.56
C VAL A 234 0.27 -2.33 -5.47
N PHE A 235 -1.06 -2.42 -5.35
CA PHE A 235 -1.86 -3.30 -6.20
C PHE A 235 -1.83 -2.90 -7.68
N CYS A 236 -1.87 -1.60 -7.98
CA CYS A 236 -1.70 -1.08 -9.33
C CYS A 236 -0.34 -1.51 -9.90
N GLN A 237 0.72 -1.34 -9.11
CA GLN A 237 2.07 -1.70 -9.53
C GLN A 237 2.22 -3.20 -9.74
N ILE A 238 1.63 -4.05 -8.89
CA ILE A 238 1.57 -5.50 -9.12
C ILE A 238 0.90 -5.77 -10.47
N ALA A 239 -0.30 -5.23 -10.73
CA ALA A 239 -1.01 -5.44 -12.00
C ALA A 239 -0.25 -4.90 -13.22
N MET A 240 0.45 -3.78 -13.06
CA MET A 240 1.18 -3.08 -14.12
C MET A 240 2.51 -3.77 -14.46
N LEU A 241 3.27 -4.16 -13.45
CA LEU A 241 4.65 -4.63 -13.57
C LEU A 241 4.75 -6.17 -13.66
N SER A 242 3.68 -6.90 -13.38
CA SER A 242 3.64 -8.36 -13.54
C SER A 242 3.27 -8.80 -14.95
N ILE A 243 3.94 -9.79 -15.54
CA ILE A 243 3.53 -10.34 -16.86
C ILE A 243 2.12 -10.92 -16.77
N ASP A 244 1.87 -11.80 -15.80
CA ASP A 244 0.55 -12.29 -15.42
C ASP A 244 0.52 -12.58 -13.91
N PRO A 245 -0.08 -11.70 -13.10
CA PRO A 245 -0.18 -11.88 -11.66
C PRO A 245 -1.24 -12.94 -11.29
N THR A 246 -1.74 -13.71 -12.24
CA THR A 246 -2.64 -14.84 -12.01
C THR A 246 -2.02 -16.17 -12.39
N ALA A 247 -0.84 -16.17 -13.01
CA ALA A 247 -0.09 -17.36 -13.36
C ALA A 247 0.48 -18.08 -12.12
N ASP A 248 0.81 -19.36 -12.31
CA ASP A 248 1.38 -20.22 -11.26
C ASP A 248 2.83 -19.85 -10.91
N ASP A 249 3.57 -19.29 -11.86
CA ASP A 249 4.98 -18.90 -11.74
C ASP A 249 5.19 -17.47 -11.20
N PHE A 250 4.12 -16.78 -10.80
CA PHE A 250 4.23 -15.44 -10.23
C PHE A 250 4.78 -15.47 -8.81
N ARG A 251 5.85 -14.71 -8.57
CA ARG A 251 6.59 -14.67 -7.31
C ARG A 251 6.74 -13.24 -6.81
N MET A 252 6.63 -13.05 -5.50
CA MET A 252 6.94 -11.78 -4.85
C MET A 252 7.91 -12.00 -3.70
N ILE A 253 8.76 -11.01 -3.46
CA ILE A 253 9.69 -10.98 -2.33
C ILE A 253 9.75 -9.57 -1.75
N SER A 254 10.02 -9.47 -0.45
CA SER A 254 10.17 -8.21 0.29
C SER A 254 11.11 -8.46 1.48
N PHE A 255 11.23 -7.49 2.37
CA PHE A 255 12.10 -7.59 3.53
C PHE A 255 11.57 -6.81 4.73
N GLY A 256 11.83 -7.34 5.91
CA GLY A 256 11.35 -6.79 7.16
C GLY A 256 12.24 -5.68 7.67
N ALA A 257 12.03 -4.44 7.23
CA ALA A 257 12.84 -3.29 7.64
C ALA A 257 12.55 -2.73 9.05
N SER A 258 11.53 -3.27 9.73
CA SER A 258 11.18 -2.94 11.12
C SER A 258 10.26 -4.02 11.70
N PRO A 259 10.09 -4.09 13.04
CA PRO A 259 9.17 -5.03 13.67
C PRO A 259 7.72 -4.87 13.18
N LEU A 260 7.28 -3.62 12.97
CA LEU A 260 5.97 -3.33 12.41
C LEU A 260 5.85 -3.80 10.95
N ASN A 261 6.87 -3.55 10.12
CA ASN A 261 6.90 -4.03 8.75
C ASN A 261 6.82 -5.57 8.69
N ILE A 262 7.60 -6.28 9.50
CA ILE A 262 7.56 -7.75 9.58
C ILE A 262 6.15 -8.25 9.92
N LYS A 263 5.51 -7.67 10.95
CA LYS A 263 4.13 -8.00 11.33
C LYS A 263 3.18 -7.81 10.15
N ARG A 264 3.30 -6.70 9.41
CA ARG A 264 2.49 -6.41 8.21
C ARG A 264 2.72 -7.41 7.09
N LEU A 265 3.98 -7.71 6.75
CA LEU A 265 4.33 -8.70 5.73
C LEU A 265 3.71 -10.07 6.04
N PHE A 266 3.86 -10.55 7.28
CA PHE A 266 3.25 -11.81 7.70
C PHE A 266 1.73 -11.76 7.71
N SER A 267 1.13 -10.62 8.07
CA SER A 267 -0.33 -10.47 8.03
C SER A 267 -0.88 -10.53 6.62
N ILE A 268 -0.10 -10.08 5.63
CA ILE A 268 -0.39 -10.20 4.21
C ILE A 268 0.23 -11.45 3.55
N GLY A 269 0.58 -12.48 4.32
CA GLY A 269 0.92 -13.82 3.80
C GLY A 269 2.32 -13.98 3.22
N PHE A 270 3.24 -13.06 3.52
CA PHE A 270 4.66 -13.37 3.36
C PHE A 270 5.11 -14.31 4.48
N GLN A 271 6.16 -15.08 4.19
CA GLN A 271 6.83 -15.96 5.13
C GLN A 271 8.32 -15.63 5.15
N ASP A 272 8.95 -15.86 6.29
CA ASP A 272 10.40 -15.77 6.39
C ASP A 272 11.05 -16.78 5.42
N SER A 273 12.04 -16.33 4.64
CA SER A 273 12.84 -17.19 3.76
C SER A 273 13.89 -18.00 4.51
N GLY A 274 14.23 -17.60 5.74
CA GLY A 274 15.38 -18.09 6.49
C GLY A 274 16.69 -17.37 6.16
N SER A 275 16.66 -16.42 5.22
CA SER A 275 17.80 -15.60 4.80
C SER A 275 17.68 -14.18 5.34
N THR A 276 18.82 -13.52 5.54
CA THR A 276 18.91 -12.09 5.87
C THR A 276 19.74 -11.36 4.83
N MET A 277 19.48 -10.07 4.66
CA MET A 277 20.26 -9.23 3.75
C MET A 277 21.68 -9.02 4.26
N PRO A 278 22.68 -8.99 3.36
CA PRO A 278 24.00 -8.48 3.72
C PRO A 278 23.89 -6.99 4.09
N GLU A 279 24.86 -6.51 4.86
CA GLU A 279 24.98 -5.12 5.35
C GLU A 279 23.92 -4.69 6.38
N PHE A 280 22.63 -4.93 6.12
CA PHE A 280 21.50 -4.41 6.93
C PHE A 280 20.85 -5.46 7.82
N GLN A 281 21.12 -6.76 7.59
CA GLN A 281 20.57 -7.89 8.35
C GLN A 281 19.04 -7.95 8.39
N TYR A 282 18.35 -7.27 7.47
CA TYR A 282 16.90 -7.37 7.39
C TYR A 282 16.47 -8.79 6.97
N PRO A 283 15.51 -9.42 7.67
CA PRO A 283 14.99 -10.71 7.27
C PRO A 283 14.30 -10.59 5.92
N ILE A 284 14.62 -11.53 5.04
CA ILE A 284 14.04 -11.58 3.69
C ILE A 284 12.77 -12.39 3.76
N CYS A 285 11.67 -11.80 3.32
CA CYS A 285 10.35 -12.42 3.37
C CYS A 285 9.89 -12.68 1.94
N HIS A 286 9.47 -13.90 1.65
CA HIS A 286 8.95 -14.27 0.34
C HIS A 286 7.47 -14.56 0.42
N PHE A 287 6.82 -14.35 -0.71
CA PHE A 287 5.39 -14.55 -0.81
C PHE A 287 5.07 -16.05 -0.96
N SER A 288 4.39 -16.66 0.03
CA SER A 288 4.13 -18.11 0.08
C SER A 288 2.79 -18.43 0.75
N VAL A 289 2.12 -19.50 0.30
CA VAL A 289 0.87 -19.99 0.92
C VAL A 289 1.19 -21.05 1.96
N ASP A 290 0.59 -20.91 3.15
CA ASP A 290 0.76 -21.81 4.30
C ASP A 290 0.55 -23.29 3.91
N GLN A 291 1.62 -24.09 4.08
CA GLN A 291 1.67 -25.50 3.67
C GLN A 291 0.75 -26.38 4.54
N ASN A 292 0.33 -25.92 5.73
CA ASN A 292 -0.47 -26.69 6.67
C ASN A 292 -1.94 -26.91 6.25
N GLU A 293 -2.39 -26.35 5.13
CA GLU A 293 -3.72 -26.62 4.55
C GLU A 293 -3.69 -27.60 3.36
N GLN A 294 -2.55 -28.23 3.06
CA GLN A 294 -2.42 -29.20 1.97
C GLN A 294 -2.46 -30.65 2.48
N SER A 295 -3.46 -31.40 2.04
CA SER A 295 -3.55 -32.86 2.17
C SER A 295 -3.09 -33.62 0.91
N ASP A 296 -2.38 -32.99 -0.04
CA ASP A 296 -1.88 -33.70 -1.22
C ASP A 296 -0.54 -33.13 -1.69
N GLY A 297 0.48 -33.99 -1.68
CA GLY A 297 1.90 -33.69 -1.89
C GLY A 297 2.29 -33.41 -3.35
N THR A 298 1.54 -32.57 -4.06
CA THR A 298 1.86 -32.22 -5.46
C THR A 298 1.76 -30.72 -5.78
N TYR A 299 1.86 -29.83 -4.78
CA TYR A 299 1.54 -28.41 -4.96
C TYR A 299 2.64 -27.48 -4.42
N VAL A 300 3.73 -27.37 -5.18
CA VAL A 300 4.77 -26.34 -5.01
C VAL A 300 4.31 -25.11 -5.79
N GLN A 301 4.20 -23.96 -5.11
CA GLN A 301 3.88 -22.62 -5.66
C GLN A 301 2.43 -22.45 -6.18
N SER A 302 1.55 -21.93 -5.32
CA SER A 302 0.17 -21.59 -5.70
C SER A 302 0.06 -20.13 -6.15
N THR A 303 -0.59 -19.91 -7.31
CA THR A 303 -1.03 -18.60 -7.86
C THR A 303 -1.36 -17.51 -6.83
N THR A 304 -0.93 -16.28 -7.12
CA THR A 304 -1.33 -15.01 -6.45
C THR A 304 -2.84 -14.85 -6.26
N THR A 305 -3.63 -15.41 -7.17
CA THR A 305 -5.10 -15.44 -7.08
C THR A 305 -5.59 -16.25 -5.87
N THR A 306 -4.92 -17.36 -5.55
CA THR A 306 -5.22 -18.20 -4.38
C THR A 306 -4.81 -17.46 -3.11
N HIS A 307 -3.67 -16.76 -3.14
CA HIS A 307 -3.22 -15.92 -2.03
C HIS A 307 -4.17 -14.76 -1.71
N TYR A 308 -4.55 -13.94 -2.70
CA TYR A 308 -5.50 -12.86 -2.48
C TYR A 308 -6.77 -13.40 -1.84
N ALA A 309 -7.23 -14.62 -2.21
CA ALA A 309 -8.35 -15.29 -1.55
C ALA A 309 -8.06 -15.74 -0.09
N HIS A 310 -6.84 -16.16 0.22
CA HIS A 310 -6.39 -16.50 1.59
C HIS A 310 -6.32 -15.30 2.52
N LEU A 311 -5.92 -14.11 2.04
CA LEU A 311 -6.01 -12.88 2.83
C LEU A 311 -7.44 -12.64 3.36
N PHE A 312 -8.48 -13.03 2.62
CA PHE A 312 -9.87 -12.97 3.10
C PHE A 312 -10.28 -14.14 3.99
N LYS A 313 -9.65 -15.32 3.86
CA LYS A 313 -9.99 -16.52 4.64
C LYS A 313 -9.80 -16.28 6.15
N ARG A 314 -8.82 -15.45 6.51
CA ARG A 314 -8.55 -15.02 7.90
C ARG A 314 -9.73 -14.25 8.53
N PHE A 315 -10.56 -13.59 7.71
CA PHE A 315 -11.71 -12.78 8.14
C PHE A 315 -13.08 -13.38 7.79
N CYS A 316 -13.13 -14.37 6.91
CA CYS A 316 -14.36 -15.00 6.46
C CYS A 316 -14.17 -16.51 6.34
N LYS A 317 -14.58 -17.26 7.36
CA LYS A 317 -14.47 -18.73 7.43
C LYS A 317 -15.45 -19.47 6.51
N ALA A 318 -16.34 -18.76 5.82
CA ALA A 318 -17.38 -19.36 4.97
C ALA A 318 -16.85 -19.64 3.54
N PRO A 319 -16.74 -20.93 3.12
CA PRO A 319 -16.11 -21.31 1.84
C PRO A 319 -16.73 -20.64 0.60
N SER A 320 -18.06 -20.49 0.56
CA SER A 320 -18.79 -19.87 -0.57
C SER A 320 -18.46 -18.39 -0.77
N ARG A 321 -18.18 -17.65 0.32
CA ARG A 321 -17.80 -16.23 0.26
C ARG A 321 -16.35 -16.05 -0.18
N ILE A 322 -15.47 -16.99 0.19
CA ILE A 322 -14.08 -17.04 -0.27
C ILE A 322 -14.04 -17.25 -1.79
N SER A 323 -14.80 -18.23 -2.31
CA SER A 323 -14.86 -18.49 -3.76
C SER A 323 -15.43 -17.32 -4.57
N ALA A 324 -16.47 -16.64 -4.05
CA ALA A 324 -17.06 -15.48 -4.71
C ALA A 324 -16.07 -14.30 -4.79
N LYS A 325 -15.30 -14.05 -3.73
CA LYS A 325 -14.31 -12.96 -3.71
C LYS A 325 -13.04 -13.28 -4.49
N ARG A 326 -12.60 -14.54 -4.53
CA ARG A 326 -11.54 -15.02 -5.44
C ARG A 326 -11.88 -14.64 -6.88
N ARG A 327 -13.11 -14.93 -7.32
CA ARG A 327 -13.59 -14.52 -8.66
C ARG A 327 -13.55 -13.00 -8.85
N ILE A 328 -13.91 -12.21 -7.84
CA ILE A 328 -13.87 -10.74 -7.94
C ILE A 328 -12.43 -10.25 -8.14
N LEU A 329 -11.44 -10.75 -7.40
CA LEU A 329 -10.06 -10.26 -7.50
C LEU A 329 -9.36 -10.71 -8.78
N THR A 330 -9.54 -11.97 -9.16
CA THR A 330 -9.05 -12.43 -10.48
C THR A 330 -9.69 -11.63 -11.60
N HIS A 331 -11.00 -11.38 -11.51
CA HIS A 331 -11.71 -10.57 -12.49
C HIS A 331 -11.23 -9.13 -12.48
N VAL A 332 -10.95 -8.56 -11.30
CA VAL A 332 -10.41 -7.19 -11.15
C VAL A 332 -8.99 -7.09 -11.69
N LEU A 333 -8.07 -7.98 -11.33
CA LEU A 333 -6.71 -8.01 -11.88
C LEU A 333 -6.74 -8.18 -13.40
N ARG A 334 -7.51 -9.13 -13.91
CA ARG A 334 -7.67 -9.34 -15.36
C ARG A 334 -8.34 -8.17 -16.08
N ALA A 335 -9.26 -7.47 -15.43
CA ALA A 335 -9.92 -6.29 -16.02
C ALA A 335 -9.04 -5.03 -15.93
N MET A 336 -8.22 -4.93 -14.89
CA MET A 336 -7.35 -3.78 -14.61
C MET A 336 -6.06 -3.84 -15.41
N GLN A 337 -5.48 -5.03 -15.61
CA GLN A 337 -4.22 -5.21 -16.32
C GLN A 337 -4.23 -4.55 -17.71
N PRO A 338 -5.24 -4.74 -18.59
CA PRO A 338 -5.30 -4.02 -19.87
C PRO A 338 -5.36 -2.49 -19.74
N ALA A 339 -5.86 -1.97 -18.62
CA ALA A 339 -6.03 -0.54 -18.38
C ALA A 339 -4.81 0.14 -17.75
N VAL A 340 -3.96 -0.63 -17.06
CA VAL A 340 -2.78 -0.09 -16.35
C VAL A 340 -1.46 -0.49 -16.98
N LYS A 341 -1.45 -1.49 -17.86
CA LYS A 341 -0.25 -1.88 -18.61
C LYS A 341 0.24 -0.69 -19.44
N PRO A 342 1.54 -0.34 -19.39
CA PRO A 342 2.11 0.66 -20.26
C PRO A 342 1.80 0.28 -21.72
N MET A 343 1.31 1.22 -22.53
CA MET A 343 1.23 0.97 -23.97
C MET A 343 2.64 0.61 -24.45
N ARG A 344 2.82 -0.63 -24.92
CA ARG A 344 4.09 -1.06 -25.50
C ARG A 344 4.44 -0.05 -26.58
N HIS A 345 5.52 0.72 -26.39
CA HIS A 345 6.12 1.46 -27.48
C HIS A 345 6.50 0.42 -28.53
N VAL A 346 5.70 0.32 -29.58
CA VAL A 346 6.09 -0.39 -30.80
C VAL A 346 7.32 0.35 -31.28
N ALA A 347 8.49 -0.25 -31.10
CA ALA A 347 9.70 0.22 -31.73
C ALA A 347 9.43 0.25 -33.24
N THR A 348 9.20 1.45 -33.77
CA THR A 348 9.17 1.69 -35.20
C THR A 348 10.59 1.49 -35.71
N ASN A 349 10.92 0.26 -36.07
CA ASN A 349 11.99 -0.02 -37.01
C ASN A 349 11.60 0.61 -38.35
N SER A 350 12.00 1.85 -38.57
CA SER A 350 12.10 2.44 -39.91
C SER A 350 13.57 2.73 -40.19
N SER A 351 14.36 1.67 -40.25
CA SER A 351 15.58 1.64 -41.05
C SER A 351 15.24 0.92 -42.35
N ASP A 352 14.75 1.67 -43.34
CA ASP A 352 14.99 1.32 -44.73
C ASP A 352 15.22 2.61 -45.52
N SER A 353 16.51 2.89 -45.65
CA SER A 353 17.08 3.74 -46.67
C SER A 353 16.90 3.10 -48.05
N HIS A 354 16.11 3.73 -48.91
CA HIS A 354 16.30 3.69 -50.36
C HIS A 354 16.16 5.16 -50.81
N VAL A 355 17.24 5.88 -51.07
CA VAL A 355 17.91 5.95 -52.38
C VAL A 355 16.91 6.05 -53.53
N ALA A 356 16.43 7.27 -53.79
CA ALA A 356 16.58 8.01 -55.06
C ALA A 356 16.04 9.43 -54.87
#